data_AF-A0AA43CFW8-F1
#
_entry.id   AF-A0AA43CFW8-F1
#
_cell.length_a   1.000
_cell.length_b   1.000
_cell.length_c   1.000
_cell.angle_alpha   90.00
_cell.angle_beta   90.00
_cell.angle_gamma   90.00
#
_symmetry.space_group_name_H-M   'P 1'
#
loop_
_entity.id
_entity.type
_entity.pdbx_description
1 polymer ?
#
loop_
_entity_poly.entity_id
_entity_poly.type
_entity_poly.pdbx_seq_one_letter_code
_entity_poly.pdbx_strand_id
1 'polypeptide(L)'
;MARRTLAVVTTTLLMILFAGGTVLVPWLESRGEASSSIVRLMYAPVCHQKAERSLEIFGHRQAVCSRCSGLYAGAIIGMLLAWAFLVRDRDPRPIWFAIGVLPTFIDAILPWVGLPQLSEVPRWFLALPAGAVAGLFLNLGAAELFPERVTKSMSQFVMENGNG
;
A
#
# COMPACT_ATOMS: atom_id res chain seq x y z
N MET A 1 11.14 7.85 -20.15
CA MET A 1 10.08 8.23 -19.18
C MET A 1 9.01 7.14 -19.08
N ALA A 2 8.62 6.52 -20.20
CA ALA A 2 7.55 5.51 -20.27
C ALA A 2 7.72 4.28 -19.34
N ARG A 3 8.93 3.74 -19.17
CA ARG A 3 9.17 2.55 -18.32
C ARG A 3 8.94 2.80 -16.83
N ARG A 4 9.38 3.97 -16.31
CA ARG A 4 9.16 4.37 -14.91
C ARG A 4 7.67 4.59 -14.65
N THR A 5 6.99 5.31 -15.54
CA THR A 5 5.54 5.52 -15.45
C THR A 5 4.78 4.20 -15.50
N LEU A 6 5.16 3.28 -16.39
CA LEU A 6 4.55 1.96 -16.47
C LEU A 6 4.72 1.19 -15.15
N ALA A 7 5.93 1.16 -14.57
CA ALA A 7 6.17 0.48 -13.30
C ALA A 7 5.32 1.03 -12.15
N VAL A 8 5.21 2.35 -12.03
CA VAL A 8 4.39 3.04 -11.02
C VAL A 8 2.90 2.76 -11.23
N VAL A 9 2.41 2.83 -12.47
CA VAL A 9 1.01 2.54 -12.80
C VAL A 9 0.69 1.07 -12.50
N THR A 10 1.53 0.15 -12.96
CA THR A 10 1.33 -1.29 -12.73
C THR A 10 1.30 -1.62 -11.24
N THR A 11 2.26 -1.14 -10.45
CA THR A 11 2.30 -1.39 -9.00
C THR A 11 1.10 -0.78 -8.29
N THR A 12 0.68 0.42 -8.67
CA THR A 12 -0.52 1.06 -8.11
C THR A 12 -1.79 0.28 -8.44
N LEU A 13 -1.94 -0.19 -9.70
CA LEU A 13 -3.09 -1.01 -10.11
C LEU A 13 -3.12 -2.36 -9.39
N LEU A 14 -1.97 -3.02 -9.22
CA LEU A 14 -1.87 -4.25 -8.45
C LEU A 14 -2.27 -4.04 -6.99
N MET A 15 -1.87 -2.92 -6.38
CA MET A 15 -2.25 -2.58 -5.01
C MET A 15 -3.76 -2.30 -4.89
N ILE A 16 -4.35 -1.58 -5.86
CA ILE A 16 -5.80 -1.34 -5.91
C ILE A 16 -6.56 -2.66 -6.07
N LEU A 17 -6.12 -3.54 -6.96
CA LEU A 17 -6.73 -4.85 -7.17
C LEU A 17 -6.68 -5.69 -5.88
N PHE A 18 -5.51 -5.73 -5.23
CA PHE A 18 -5.30 -6.45 -3.98
C PHE A 18 -6.13 -5.85 -2.83
N ALA A 19 -6.23 -4.53 -2.71
CA ALA A 19 -7.08 -3.90 -1.70
C ALA A 19 -8.57 -4.12 -1.99
N GLY A 20 -8.96 -4.05 -3.27
CA GLY A 20 -10.33 -4.26 -3.72
C GLY A 20 -10.88 -5.64 -3.37
N GLY A 21 -10.06 -6.68 -3.47
CA GLY A 21 -10.46 -8.03 -3.06
C GLY A 21 -10.84 -8.13 -1.56
N THR A 22 -10.35 -7.23 -0.70
CA THR A 22 -10.75 -7.21 0.72
C THR A 22 -12.20 -6.79 0.95
N VAL A 23 -12.71 -5.91 0.07
CA VAL A 23 -14.10 -5.42 0.04
C VAL A 23 -14.96 -6.33 -0.83
N LEU A 24 -14.37 -7.00 -1.82
CA LEU A 24 -15.06 -7.97 -2.66
C LEU A 24 -15.64 -9.14 -1.83
N VAL A 25 -14.94 -9.59 -0.80
CA VAL A 25 -15.41 -10.70 0.06
C VAL A 25 -16.78 -10.41 0.69
N PRO A 26 -16.98 -9.35 1.50
CA PRO A 26 -18.29 -9.07 2.09
C PRO A 26 -19.36 -8.77 1.03
N TRP A 27 -18.98 -8.24 -0.14
CA TRP A 27 -19.91 -8.07 -1.26
C TRP A 27 -20.38 -9.42 -1.84
N LEU A 28 -19.47 -10.38 -2.07
CA LEU A 28 -19.82 -11.74 -2.51
C LEU A 28 -20.66 -12.48 -1.47
N GLU A 29 -20.33 -12.36 -0.19
CA GLU A 29 -21.10 -12.97 0.90
C GLU A 29 -22.52 -12.40 0.96
N SER A 30 -22.69 -11.09 0.75
CA SER A 30 -24.02 -10.45 0.68
C SER A 30 -24.90 -10.98 -0.45
N ARG A 31 -24.31 -11.62 -1.46
CA ARG A 31 -25.00 -12.27 -2.59
C ARG A 31 -25.14 -13.78 -2.45
N GLY A 32 -24.63 -14.37 -1.36
CA GLY A 32 -24.62 -15.82 -1.16
C GLY A 32 -23.64 -16.57 -2.05
N GLU A 33 -22.64 -15.90 -2.61
CA GLU A 33 -21.68 -16.49 -3.56
C GLU A 33 -20.62 -17.31 -2.83
N ALA A 34 -20.49 -18.60 -3.18
CA ALA A 34 -19.53 -19.52 -2.56
C ALA A 34 -18.05 -19.15 -2.86
N SER A 35 -17.81 -18.35 -3.91
CA SER A 35 -16.48 -17.85 -4.28
C SER A 35 -15.87 -16.91 -3.23
N SER A 36 -16.69 -16.34 -2.33
CA SER A 36 -16.25 -15.52 -1.19
C SER A 36 -15.18 -16.21 -0.34
N SER A 37 -15.34 -17.51 -0.05
CA SER A 37 -14.40 -18.31 0.74
C SER A 37 -13.02 -18.42 0.08
N ILE A 38 -12.98 -18.56 -1.25
CA ILE A 38 -11.74 -18.64 -2.02
C ILE A 38 -11.00 -17.30 -1.93
N VAL A 39 -11.71 -16.20 -2.16
CA VAL A 39 -11.12 -14.86 -2.08
C VAL A 39 -10.64 -14.59 -0.66
N ARG A 40 -11.42 -14.96 0.37
CA ARG A 40 -11.03 -14.83 1.78
C ARG A 40 -9.77 -15.63 2.10
N LEU A 41 -9.61 -16.85 1.56
CA LEU A 41 -8.43 -17.68 1.77
C LEU A 41 -7.14 -17.02 1.25
N MET A 42 -7.20 -16.26 0.16
CA MET A 42 -6.05 -15.52 -0.37
C MET A 42 -5.48 -14.49 0.63
N TYR A 43 -6.29 -14.02 1.58
CA TYR A 43 -5.86 -13.06 2.61
C TYR A 43 -5.44 -13.69 3.94
N ALA A 44 -5.63 -14.99 4.13
CA ALA A 44 -5.30 -15.68 5.38
C ALA A 44 -3.79 -15.66 5.72
N PRO A 45 -2.85 -15.73 4.76
CA PRO A 45 -1.42 -15.63 5.07
C PRO A 45 -0.98 -14.25 5.56
N VAL A 46 -1.74 -13.20 5.22
CA VAL A 46 -1.39 -11.80 5.49
C VAL A 46 -2.18 -11.21 6.66
N CYS A 47 -3.32 -11.81 7.01
CA CYS A 47 -4.17 -11.33 8.08
C CYS A 47 -4.79 -12.50 8.86
N HIS A 48 -4.91 -12.33 10.18
CA HIS A 48 -5.56 -13.30 11.05
C HIS A 48 -7.10 -13.32 10.94
N GLN A 49 -7.69 -12.36 10.21
CA GLN A 49 -9.13 -12.29 9.90
C GLN A 49 -10.10 -12.36 11.10
N LYS A 50 -9.67 -11.88 12.27
CA LYS A 50 -10.50 -11.84 13.48
C LYS A 50 -11.73 -10.94 13.29
N ALA A 51 -12.93 -11.51 13.42
CA ALA A 51 -14.20 -10.83 13.14
C ALA A 51 -14.39 -9.57 14.00
N GLU A 52 -13.98 -9.63 15.27
CA GLU A 52 -14.10 -8.53 16.25
C GLU A 52 -13.16 -7.35 15.95
N ARG A 53 -12.31 -7.49 14.93
CA ARG A 53 -11.30 -6.50 14.55
C ARG A 53 -11.41 -6.06 13.10
N SER A 54 -12.46 -6.49 12.40
CA SER A 54 -12.70 -6.26 10.97
C SER A 54 -13.89 -5.33 10.79
N LEU A 55 -13.78 -4.41 9.83
CA LEU A 55 -14.91 -3.57 9.44
C LEU A 55 -16.05 -4.45 8.91
N GLU A 56 -17.28 -4.05 9.22
CA GLU A 56 -18.49 -4.65 8.70
C GLU A 56 -19.00 -3.81 7.52
N ILE A 57 -19.22 -4.46 6.38
CA ILE A 57 -19.75 -3.85 5.16
C ILE A 57 -20.80 -4.81 4.61
N PHE A 58 -21.97 -4.31 4.23
CA PHE A 58 -23.09 -5.13 3.74
C PHE A 58 -23.55 -6.22 4.75
N GLY A 59 -23.35 -6.01 6.06
CA GLY A 59 -23.66 -7.01 7.11
C GLY A 59 -22.62 -8.14 7.21
N HIS A 60 -21.52 -8.05 6.48
CA HIS A 60 -20.45 -9.05 6.43
C HIS A 60 -19.09 -8.45 6.78
N ARG A 61 -18.18 -9.26 7.31
CA ARG A 61 -16.85 -8.81 7.71
C ARG A 61 -15.91 -8.79 6.52
N GLN A 62 -15.10 -7.74 6.40
CA GLN A 62 -14.03 -7.69 5.40
C GLN A 62 -13.11 -8.92 5.45
N ALA A 63 -12.40 -9.17 4.34
CA ALA A 63 -11.40 -10.23 4.26
C ALA A 63 -10.22 -10.04 5.22
N VAL A 64 -10.02 -8.82 5.73
CA VAL A 64 -8.91 -8.42 6.60
C VAL A 64 -9.40 -7.54 7.75
N CYS A 65 -8.59 -7.42 8.79
CA CYS A 65 -8.88 -6.54 9.91
C CYS A 65 -8.81 -5.05 9.52
N SER A 66 -9.44 -4.18 10.30
CA SER A 66 -9.51 -2.74 10.03
C SER A 66 -8.14 -2.07 9.92
N ARG A 67 -7.14 -2.56 10.66
CA ARG A 67 -5.75 -2.09 10.53
C ARG A 67 -5.17 -2.39 9.16
N CYS A 68 -5.31 -3.63 8.67
CA CYS A 68 -4.81 -4.03 7.34
C CYS A 68 -5.54 -3.25 6.24
N SER A 69 -6.87 -3.10 6.35
CA SER A 69 -7.64 -2.28 5.41
C SER A 69 -7.15 -0.83 5.38
N GLY A 70 -6.86 -0.23 6.55
CA GLY A 70 -6.31 1.12 6.65
C GLY A 70 -4.90 1.23 6.09
N LEU A 71 -4.02 0.24 6.32
CA LEU A 71 -2.69 0.19 5.68
C LEU A 71 -2.81 0.16 4.15
N TYR A 72 -3.75 -0.60 3.60
CA TYR A 72 -3.93 -0.70 2.14
C TYR A 72 -4.54 0.57 1.54
N ALA A 73 -5.54 1.15 2.20
CA ALA A 73 -6.11 2.43 1.78
C ALA A 73 -5.07 3.56 1.84
N GLY A 74 -4.29 3.60 2.93
CA GLY A 74 -3.14 4.49 3.07
C GLY A 74 -2.14 4.30 1.94
N ALA A 75 -1.74 3.06 1.66
CA ALA A 75 -0.78 2.76 0.59
C ALA A 75 -1.24 3.28 -0.78
N ILE A 76 -2.51 3.08 -1.13
CA ILE A 76 -3.08 3.63 -2.36
C ILE A 76 -3.00 5.16 -2.36
N ILE A 77 -3.37 5.82 -1.26
CA ILE A 77 -3.24 7.28 -1.14
C ILE A 77 -1.79 7.71 -1.36
N GLY A 78 -0.83 7.10 -0.67
CA GLY A 78 0.60 7.38 -0.82
C GLY A 78 1.11 7.20 -2.25
N MET A 79 0.68 6.12 -2.90
CA MET A 79 1.02 5.81 -4.30
C MET A 79 0.46 6.85 -5.27
N LEU A 80 -0.80 7.27 -5.08
CA LEU A 80 -1.43 8.32 -5.89
C LEU A 80 -0.80 9.70 -5.65
N LEU A 81 -0.44 10.02 -4.41
CA LEU A 81 0.30 11.24 -4.07
C LEU A 81 1.67 11.26 -4.74
N ALA A 82 2.39 10.13 -4.76
CA ALA A 82 3.66 10.01 -5.47
C ALA A 82 3.53 10.36 -6.97
N TRP A 83 2.42 9.94 -7.58
CA TRP A 83 2.10 10.23 -8.98
C TRP A 83 1.70 11.69 -9.20
N ALA A 84 0.74 12.20 -8.41
CA ALA A 84 0.19 13.55 -8.54
C ALA A 84 1.23 14.64 -8.27
N PHE A 85 2.11 14.42 -7.29
CA PHE A 85 3.14 15.38 -6.90
C PHE A 85 4.49 15.12 -7.56
N LEU A 86 4.55 14.20 -8.54
CA LEU A 86 5.76 13.80 -9.27
C LEU A 86 6.98 13.85 -8.35
N VAL A 87 6.94 13.07 -7.26
CA VAL A 87 8.02 12.98 -6.27
C VAL A 87 9.20 12.31 -6.97
N ARG A 88 9.89 13.07 -7.82
CA ARG A 88 10.84 12.57 -8.81
C ARG A 88 12.27 12.79 -8.33
N ASP A 89 12.46 13.76 -7.44
CA ASP A 89 13.76 14.27 -7.00
C ASP A 89 13.82 14.55 -5.47
N ARG A 90 12.91 13.97 -4.67
CA ARG A 90 12.93 14.12 -3.20
C ARG A 90 13.25 12.78 -2.57
N ASP A 91 14.41 12.69 -1.91
CA ASP A 91 14.70 11.57 -1.01
C ASP A 91 13.74 11.64 0.20
N PRO A 92 12.81 10.69 0.34
CA PRO A 92 11.93 10.66 1.49
C PRO A 92 12.79 10.37 2.72
N ARG A 93 12.90 11.36 3.61
CA ARG A 93 13.68 11.21 4.85
C ARG A 93 13.12 10.03 5.67
N PRO A 94 13.95 9.12 6.20
CA PRO A 94 13.50 7.98 7.00
C PRO A 94 12.61 8.36 8.21
N ILE A 95 12.75 9.59 8.73
CA ILE A 95 11.90 10.11 9.80
C ILE A 95 10.41 10.12 9.45
N TRP A 96 10.04 10.31 8.17
CA TRP A 96 8.64 10.26 7.73
C TRP A 96 8.06 8.86 7.90
N PHE A 97 8.87 7.82 7.72
CA PHE A 97 8.48 6.44 7.98
C PHE A 97 8.23 6.23 9.48
N ALA A 98 9.13 6.71 10.33
CA ALA A 98 8.95 6.63 11.78
C ALA A 98 7.66 7.33 12.24
N ILE A 99 7.40 8.55 11.75
CA ILE A 99 6.18 9.32 12.08
C ILE A 99 4.92 8.60 11.56
N GLY A 100 4.95 8.06 10.34
CA GLY A 100 3.80 7.38 9.76
C GLY A 100 3.46 6.06 10.47
N VAL A 101 4.48 5.29 10.87
CA VAL A 101 4.31 4.00 11.53
C VAL A 101 3.91 4.13 13.00
N LEU A 102 4.33 5.21 13.67
CA LEU A 102 4.14 5.37 15.10
C LEU A 102 2.68 5.19 15.57
N PRO A 103 1.64 5.81 14.95
CA PRO A 103 0.26 5.68 15.43
C PRO A 103 -0.28 4.24 15.37
N THR A 104 -0.03 3.53 14.27
CA THR A 104 -0.48 2.13 14.10
C THR A 104 0.32 1.17 14.98
N PHE A 105 1.59 1.48 15.23
CA PHE A 105 2.44 0.70 16.12
C PHE A 105 2.01 0.82 17.58
N ILE A 106 1.66 2.03 18.02
CA ILE A 106 1.07 2.25 19.35
C ILE A 106 -0.24 1.45 19.46
N ASP A 107 -1.18 1.59 18.52
CA ASP A 107 -2.42 0.79 18.50
C ASP A 107 -2.15 -0.73 18.51
N ALA A 108 -1.05 -1.18 17.92
CA ALA A 108 -0.65 -2.57 17.93
C ALA A 108 -0.21 -3.07 19.30
N ILE A 109 0.43 -2.23 20.10
CA ILE A 109 1.04 -2.58 21.39
C ILE A 109 0.09 -2.37 22.56
N LEU A 110 -0.80 -1.37 22.53
CA LEU A 110 -1.69 -1.05 23.65
C LEU A 110 -2.43 -2.28 24.22
N PRO A 111 -2.99 -3.20 23.40
CA PRO A 111 -3.65 -4.40 23.93
C PRO A 111 -2.72 -5.38 24.65
N TRP A 112 -1.42 -5.40 24.32
CA TRP A 112 -0.44 -6.29 24.95
C TRP A 112 -0.02 -5.81 26.34
N VAL A 113 -0.18 -4.50 26.62
CA VAL A 113 0.09 -3.92 27.93
C VAL A 113 -1.17 -3.83 28.80
N GLY A 114 -2.27 -4.48 28.40
CA GLY A 114 -3.51 -4.58 29.15
C GLY A 114 -4.51 -3.43 28.93
N LEU A 115 -4.26 -2.54 27.96
CA LEU A 115 -5.19 -1.48 27.62
C LEU A 115 -6.29 -1.97 26.67
N PRO A 116 -7.50 -1.39 26.74
CA PRO A 116 -8.61 -1.81 25.89
C PRO A 116 -8.27 -1.59 24.42
N GLN A 117 -8.70 -2.53 23.58
CA GLN A 117 -8.58 -2.40 22.14
C GLN A 117 -9.47 -1.26 21.63
N LEU A 118 -8.94 -0.45 20.71
CA LEU A 118 -9.73 0.56 20.02
C LEU A 118 -10.78 -0.11 19.13
N SER A 119 -11.87 0.62 18.87
CA SER A 119 -12.88 0.21 17.89
C SER A 119 -12.31 0.19 16.46
N GLU A 120 -13.05 -0.41 15.54
CA GLU A 120 -12.62 -0.74 14.20
C GLU A 120 -12.25 0.50 13.37
N VAL A 121 -13.03 1.57 13.48
CA VAL A 121 -12.88 2.79 12.69
C VAL A 121 -11.64 3.61 13.10
N PRO A 122 -11.41 3.94 14.38
CA PRO A 122 -10.17 4.60 14.80
C PRO A 122 -8.91 3.85 14.38
N ARG A 123 -8.91 2.52 14.50
CA ARG A 123 -7.78 1.66 14.09
C ARG A 123 -7.48 1.76 12.60
N TRP A 124 -8.52 1.90 11.78
CA TRP A 124 -8.38 2.13 10.36
C TRP A 124 -7.69 3.47 10.07
N PHE A 125 -8.12 4.55 10.73
CA PHE A 125 -7.50 5.87 10.58
C PHE A 125 -6.05 5.92 11.06
N LEU A 126 -5.73 5.26 12.19
CA LEU A 126 -4.34 5.20 12.71
C LEU A 126 -3.40 4.41 11.80
N ALA A 127 -3.93 3.53 10.97
CA ALA A 127 -3.17 2.77 9.99
C ALA A 127 -2.89 3.53 8.68
N LEU A 128 -3.70 4.54 8.33
CA LEU A 128 -3.54 5.31 7.09
C LEU A 128 -2.15 5.94 6.94
N PRO A 129 -1.55 6.62 7.94
CA PRO A 129 -0.26 7.28 7.76
C PRO A 129 0.86 6.28 7.45
N ALA A 130 0.88 5.14 8.14
CA ALA A 130 1.85 4.07 7.90
C ALA A 130 1.71 3.50 6.49
N GLY A 131 0.47 3.25 6.06
CA GLY A 131 0.16 2.84 4.69
C GLY A 131 0.64 3.86 3.66
N ALA A 132 0.31 5.14 3.83
CA ALA A 132 0.66 6.20 2.90
C ALA A 132 2.16 6.36 2.73
N VAL A 133 2.92 6.30 3.82
CA VAL A 133 4.37 6.34 3.71
C VAL A 133 4.90 5.07 3.03
N ALA A 134 4.42 3.89 3.39
CA ALA A 134 4.83 2.65 2.73
C ALA A 134 4.54 2.66 1.20
N GLY A 135 3.36 3.13 0.80
CA GLY A 135 2.97 3.24 -0.61
C GLY A 135 3.80 4.26 -1.39
N LEU A 136 4.14 5.39 -0.77
CA LEU A 136 5.06 6.38 -1.35
C LEU A 136 6.43 5.74 -1.62
N PHE A 137 7.04 5.09 -0.63
CA PHE A 137 8.34 4.43 -0.78
C PHE A 137 8.30 3.29 -1.81
N LEU A 138 7.22 2.50 -1.84
CA LEU A 138 7.05 1.42 -2.81
C LEU A 138 7.05 1.94 -4.25
N ASN A 139 6.34 3.03 -4.54
CA ASN A 139 6.32 3.62 -5.88
C ASN A 139 7.66 4.25 -6.25
N LEU A 140 8.37 4.87 -5.30
CA LEU A 140 9.72 5.41 -5.54
C LEU A 140 10.70 4.28 -5.88
N GLY A 141 10.73 3.20 -5.09
CA GLY A 141 11.57 2.03 -5.38
C GLY A 141 11.21 1.32 -6.68
N ALA A 142 9.91 1.19 -6.99
CA ALA A 142 9.47 0.62 -8.27
C ALA A 142 9.95 1.46 -9.47
N ALA A 143 10.02 2.78 -9.34
CA ALA A 143 10.53 3.68 -10.37
C ALA A 143 12.06 3.61 -10.52
N GLU A 144 12.79 3.12 -9.52
CA GLU A 144 14.25 2.91 -9.56
C GLU A 144 14.64 1.57 -10.19
N LEU A 145 13.84 0.51 -10.01
CA LEU A 145 14.09 -0.82 -10.59
C LEU A 145 14.07 -0.84 -12.13
N PHE A 146 13.43 0.15 -12.76
CA PHE A 146 13.42 0.33 -14.20
C PHE A 146 14.08 1.66 -14.59
N PRO A 147 15.39 1.82 -14.32
CA PRO A 147 16.08 3.04 -14.67
C PRO A 147 16.09 3.16 -16.20
N GLU A 148 16.00 4.39 -16.69
CA GLU A 148 16.29 4.64 -18.10
C GLU A 148 17.75 4.26 -18.33
N ARG A 149 17.99 3.16 -19.04
CA ARG A 149 19.35 2.78 -19.42
C ARG A 149 19.93 3.93 -20.25
N VAL A 150 20.87 4.65 -19.63
CA VAL A 150 22.13 5.08 -20.24
C VAL A 150 22.00 5.71 -21.64
N THR A 151 21.13 6.69 -21.85
CA THR A 151 21.29 7.61 -23.00
C THR A 151 22.33 8.69 -22.70
N LYS A 152 22.67 8.90 -21.41
CA LYS A 152 23.70 9.87 -21.01
C LYS A 152 25.13 9.39 -21.25
N SER A 153 25.45 8.10 -21.08
CA SER A 153 26.83 7.64 -21.37
C SER A 153 27.09 7.43 -22.85
N MET A 154 26.09 7.14 -23.69
CA MET A 154 26.32 7.00 -25.13
C MET A 154 26.45 8.36 -25.84
N SER A 155 25.73 9.39 -25.37
CA SER A 155 25.95 10.77 -25.84
C SER A 155 27.26 11.37 -25.31
N GLN A 156 27.66 11.11 -24.05
CA GLN A 156 29.00 11.50 -23.57
C GLN A 156 30.11 10.74 -24.30
N PHE A 157 30.00 9.42 -24.49
CA PHE A 157 31.00 8.62 -25.20
C PHE A 157 31.15 9.00 -26.69
N VAL A 158 30.05 9.35 -27.37
CA VAL A 158 30.09 9.84 -28.76
C VAL A 158 30.63 11.27 -28.85
N MET A 159 30.35 12.14 -27.87
CA MET A 159 30.93 13.49 -27.82
C MET A 159 32.42 13.48 -27.46
N GLU A 160 32.88 12.51 -26.66
CA GLU A 160 34.27 12.40 -26.19
C GLU A 160 35.17 11.68 -27.21
N ASN A 161 34.62 10.76 -28.02
CA ASN A 161 35.38 9.99 -29.03
C ASN A 161 35.05 10.37 -30.50
N GLY A 162 34.14 11.32 -30.73
CA GLY A 162 33.72 11.74 -32.08
C GLY A 162 34.48 12.93 -32.67
N ASN A 163 35.46 13.48 -31.95
CA ASN A 163 36.34 14.57 -32.41
C ASN A 163 37.78 14.10 -32.74
N GLY A 164 37.94 12.84 -33.14
CA GLY A 164 39.20 12.26 -33.62
C GLY A 164 39.24 12.10 -35.13
#